data_AF-A0A966WN89-F1
#
_entry.id   AF-A0A966WN89-F1
#
_cell.length_a   1.000
_cell.length_b   1.000
_cell.length_c   1.000
_cell.angle_alpha   90.00
_cell.angle_beta   90.00
_cell.angle_gamma   90.00
#
_symmetry.space_group_name_H-M   'P 1'
#
loop_
_entity.id
_entity.type
_entity.pdbx_description
1 polymer ?
#
loop_
_entity_poly.entity_id
_entity_poly.type
_entity_poly.pdbx_seq_one_letter_code
_entity_poly.pdbx_strand_id
1 'polypeptide(L)'
;MNNTAAVDDAIESRRSVRAFLSTPVPKETIEAILTTAARAPSGTNIQPWHTYVLTGKSLAGLSEAILAVYNDREAAKAHTEEYPY
;
A
#
# COMPACT_ATOMS: atom_id res chain seq x y z
N MET A 1 -8.10 -19.98 21.22
CA MET A 1 -7.06 -20.02 20.16
C MET A 1 -5.77 -19.54 20.76
N ASN A 2 -4.64 -20.14 20.41
CA ASN A 2 -3.34 -19.71 20.91
C ASN A 2 -2.91 -18.45 20.12
N ASN A 3 -2.89 -17.29 20.77
CA ASN A 3 -2.68 -16.00 20.09
C ASN A 3 -1.30 -15.88 19.43
N THR A 4 -0.28 -16.56 19.96
CA THR A 4 1.06 -16.56 19.38
C THR A 4 1.07 -17.26 18.02
N ALA A 5 0.42 -18.42 17.91
CA ALA A 5 0.35 -19.16 16.65
C ALA A 5 -0.32 -18.34 15.53
N ALA A 6 -1.35 -17.56 15.86
CA ALA A 6 -2.02 -16.70 14.88
C ALA A 6 -1.12 -15.57 14.35
N VAL A 7 -0.19 -15.05 15.17
CA VAL A 7 0.77 -14.02 14.74
C VAL A 7 1.82 -14.64 13.82
N ASP A 8 2.39 -15.79 14.22
CA ASP A 8 3.38 -16.51 13.44
C ASP A 8 2.80 -16.89 12.07
N ASP A 9 1.58 -17.46 12.04
CA ASP A 9 0.88 -17.82 10.81
C ASP A 9 0.66 -16.60 9.88
N ALA A 10 0.27 -15.45 10.42
CA ALA A 10 0.07 -14.24 9.61
C ALA A 10 1.38 -13.73 8.99
N ILE A 11 2.48 -13.78 9.74
CA ILE A 11 3.81 -13.38 9.28
C ILE A 11 4.31 -14.36 8.22
N GLU A 12 4.24 -15.65 8.52
CA GLU A 12 4.77 -16.73 7.68
C GLU A 12 3.93 -17.02 6.44
N SER A 13 2.66 -16.63 6.40
CA SER A 13 1.79 -16.81 5.22
C SER A 13 1.80 -15.61 4.27
N ARG A 14 2.20 -14.42 4.71
CA ARG A 14 2.21 -13.20 3.89
C ARG A 14 3.13 -13.33 2.67
N ARG A 15 2.64 -13.01 1.47
CA ARG A 15 3.42 -12.99 0.22
C ARG A 15 3.29 -11.65 -0.50
N SER A 16 4.24 -11.34 -1.37
CA SER A 16 4.13 -10.20 -2.29
C SER A 16 3.26 -10.61 -3.48
N VAL A 17 1.97 -10.27 -3.42
CA VAL A 17 0.97 -10.60 -4.45
C VAL A 17 1.04 -9.57 -5.58
N ARG A 18 0.99 -10.04 -6.84
CA ARG A 18 1.13 -9.19 -8.05
C ARG A 18 -0.07 -9.22 -9.00
N ALA A 19 -1.13 -9.94 -8.62
CA ALA A 19 -2.39 -9.99 -9.35
C ALA A 19 -3.54 -10.10 -8.34
N PHE A 20 -4.58 -9.30 -8.52
CA PHE A 20 -5.71 -9.22 -7.59
C PHE A 20 -7.02 -9.45 -8.33
N LEU A 21 -8.03 -9.93 -7.61
CA LEU A 21 -9.40 -10.01 -8.12
C LEU A 21 -10.00 -8.60 -8.24
N SER A 22 -11.04 -8.45 -9.07
CA SER A 22 -11.81 -7.21 -9.17
C SER A 22 -12.73 -6.96 -7.96
N THR A 23 -12.68 -7.81 -6.94
CA THR A 23 -13.50 -7.70 -5.74
C THR A 23 -13.01 -6.55 -4.87
N PRO A 24 -13.84 -5.52 -4.60
CA PRO A 24 -13.45 -4.42 -3.74
C PRO A 24 -13.34 -4.85 -2.28
N VAL A 25 -12.43 -4.24 -1.53
CA VAL A 25 -12.34 -4.37 -0.08
C VAL A 25 -13.27 -3.33 0.56
N PRO A 26 -14.14 -3.71 1.52
CA PRO A 26 -14.99 -2.76 2.25
C PRO A 26 -14.15 -1.69 2.94
N LYS A 27 -14.67 -0.46 3.00
CA LYS A 27 -13.96 0.69 3.56
C LYS A 27 -13.61 0.46 5.04
N GLU A 28 -14.55 -0.12 5.79
CA GLU A 28 -14.43 -0.38 7.22
C GLU A 28 -13.30 -1.37 7.50
N THR A 29 -13.09 -2.34 6.60
CA THR A 29 -11.97 -3.29 6.69
C THR A 29 -10.63 -2.58 6.52
N ILE A 30 -10.53 -1.65 5.56
CA ILE A 30 -9.31 -0.86 5.33
C ILE A 30 -9.01 0.01 6.56
N GLU A 31 -10.02 0.70 7.09
CA GLU A 31 -9.87 1.55 8.29
C GLU A 31 -9.45 0.73 9.52
N ALA A 32 -10.02 -0.47 9.70
CA ALA A 32 -9.61 -1.37 10.79
C ALA A 32 -8.14 -1.78 10.67
N ILE A 33 -7.68 -2.15 9.46
CA ILE A 33 -6.28 -2.50 9.21
C ILE A 33 -5.35 -1.32 9.52
N LEU A 34 -5.68 -0.12 9.04
CA LEU A 34 -4.88 1.09 9.29
C LEU A 34 -4.86 1.47 10.77
N THR A 35 -5.98 1.29 11.48
CA THR A 35 -6.07 1.53 12.93
C THR A 35 -5.13 0.61 13.70
N THR A 36 -5.05 -0.66 13.31
CA THR A 36 -4.10 -1.62 13.87
C THR A 36 -2.66 -1.25 13.50
N ALA A 37 -2.39 -0.93 12.24
CA ALA A 37 -1.05 -0.59 11.75
C ALA A 37 -0.47 0.66 12.43
N ALA A 38 -1.30 1.65 12.75
CA ALA A 38 -0.91 2.88 13.46
C ALA A 38 -0.35 2.62 14.88
N ARG A 39 -0.44 1.39 15.40
CA ARG A 39 0.16 1.00 16.69
C ARG A 39 1.64 0.63 16.58
N ALA A 40 2.22 0.64 15.39
CA ALA A 40 3.65 0.45 15.21
C ALA A 40 4.44 1.44 16.08
N PRO A 41 5.53 1.03 16.75
CA PRO A 41 6.37 1.96 17.48
C PRO A 41 7.06 2.93 16.50
N SER A 42 7.30 4.16 16.94
CA SER A 42 8.08 5.16 16.22
C SER A 42 9.02 5.89 17.17
N GLY A 43 10.13 6.42 16.64
CA GLY A 43 11.06 7.23 17.42
C GLY A 43 10.32 8.37 18.11
N THR A 44 10.50 8.48 19.43
CA THR A 44 9.77 9.43 20.31
C THR A 44 8.25 9.46 20.10
N ASN A 45 7.66 8.36 19.63
CA ASN A 45 6.24 8.20 19.31
C ASN A 45 5.66 9.28 18.36
N ILE A 46 6.47 9.82 17.45
CA ILE A 46 6.05 10.92 16.55
C ILE A 46 5.03 10.48 15.50
N GLN A 47 4.90 9.18 15.24
CA GLN A 47 3.93 8.62 14.29
C GLN A 47 3.98 9.34 12.93
N PRO A 48 5.14 9.36 12.24
CA PRO A 48 5.40 10.29 11.14
C PRO A 48 4.65 9.95 9.84
N TRP A 49 3.99 8.79 9.80
CA TRP A 49 3.35 8.26 8.61
C TRP A 49 2.14 9.12 8.18
N HIS A 50 2.14 9.46 6.89
CA HIS A 50 0.98 10.01 6.19
C HIS A 50 0.53 9.00 5.15
N THR A 51 -0.72 8.51 5.26
CA THR A 51 -1.24 7.46 4.38
C THR A 51 -2.38 8.00 3.53
N TYR A 52 -2.32 7.74 2.22
CA TYR A 52 -3.39 8.04 1.28
C TYR A 52 -3.95 6.73 0.72
N VAL A 53 -5.26 6.52 0.88
CA VAL A 53 -5.96 5.37 0.32
C VAL A 53 -6.73 5.81 -0.91
N LEU A 54 -6.44 5.19 -2.06
CA LEU A 54 -7.16 5.45 -3.31
C LEU A 54 -7.99 4.23 -3.67
N THR A 55 -9.26 4.46 -4.00
CA THR A 55 -10.18 3.44 -4.51
C THR A 55 -10.96 4.00 -5.71
N GLY A 56 -11.60 3.11 -6.47
CA GLY A 56 -12.49 3.49 -7.58
C GLY A 56 -11.82 4.44 -8.58
N LYS A 57 -12.48 5.57 -8.86
CA LYS A 57 -12.05 6.54 -9.87
C LYS A 57 -10.67 7.15 -9.58
N SER A 58 -10.36 7.47 -8.32
CA SER A 58 -9.08 8.09 -7.97
C SER A 58 -7.92 7.13 -8.18
N LEU A 59 -8.10 5.85 -7.83
CA LEU A 59 -7.10 4.81 -8.10
C LEU A 59 -6.90 4.63 -9.61
N ALA A 60 -8.01 4.52 -10.36
CA ALA A 60 -7.95 4.37 -11.81
C ALA A 60 -7.21 5.55 -12.48
N GLY A 61 -7.54 6.79 -12.09
CA GLY A 61 -6.89 7.99 -12.63
C GLY A 61 -5.39 8.05 -12.32
N LEU A 62 -4.97 7.67 -11.10
CA LEU A 62 -3.56 7.59 -10.78
C LEU A 62 -2.85 6.49 -11.59
N SER A 63 -3.46 5.31 -11.72
CA SER A 63 -2.90 4.21 -12.52
C SER A 63 -2.75 4.61 -13.99
N GLU A 64 -3.75 5.26 -14.57
CA GLU A 64 -3.70 5.75 -15.95
C GLU A 64 -2.58 6.79 -16.15
N ALA A 65 -2.45 7.76 -15.23
CA ALA A 65 -1.38 8.76 -15.30
C ALA A 65 0.01 8.13 -15.22
N ILE A 66 0.22 7.16 -14.32
CA ILE A 66 1.49 6.43 -14.22
C ILE A 66 1.78 5.66 -15.51
N LEU A 67 0.79 4.95 -16.05
CA LEU A 67 0.96 4.20 -17.31
C LEU A 67 1.22 5.10 -18.50
N ALA A 68 0.61 6.29 -18.56
CA ALA A 68 0.84 7.25 -19.63
C ALA A 68 2.31 7.70 -19.67
N VAL A 69 2.88 8.04 -18.51
CA VAL A 69 4.32 8.38 -18.40
C VAL A 69 5.20 7.18 -18.70
N TYR A 70 4.87 6.00 -18.16
CA TYR A 70 5.66 4.78 -18.40
C TYR A 70 5.75 4.39 -19.88
N ASN A 71 4.65 4.55 -20.62
CA ASN A 71 4.58 4.21 -22.03
C ASN A 71 5.19 5.28 -22.96
N ASP A 72 5.50 6.47 -22.44
CA ASP A 72 6.20 7.54 -23.15
C ASP A 72 7.64 7.70 -22.61
N ARG A 73 8.62 7.21 -23.38
CA ARG A 73 10.03 7.22 -22.97
C ARG A 73 10.63 8.61 -22.85
N GLU A 74 10.11 9.62 -23.55
CA GLU A 74 10.60 10.99 -23.41
C GLU A 74 10.00 11.67 -22.18
N ALA A 75 8.71 11.48 -21.93
CA ALA A 75 8.08 11.93 -20.68
C ALA A 75 8.73 11.27 -19.45
N ALA A 76 9.05 9.98 -19.52
CA ALA A 76 9.70 9.25 -18.43
C ALA A 76 11.04 9.87 -17.99
N LYS A 77 11.81 10.48 -18.92
CA LYS A 77 13.10 11.13 -18.59
C LYS A 77 12.95 12.36 -17.69
N ALA A 78 11.76 12.95 -17.61
CA ALA A 78 11.49 14.07 -16.72
C ALA A 78 11.36 13.64 -15.25
N HIS A 79 11.28 12.33 -14.98
CA HIS A 79 11.17 11.77 -13.64
C HIS A 79 12.47 11.05 -13.25
N THR A 80 12.95 11.34 -12.05
CA THR A 80 14.09 10.66 -11.44
C THR A 80 13.62 9.89 -10.22
N GLU A 81 14.20 8.72 -10.00
CA GLU A 81 13.95 7.94 -8.78
C GLU A 81 14.41 8.73 -7.55
N GLU A 82 13.54 8.83 -6.54
CA GLU A 82 13.88 9.52 -5.28
C GLU A 82 14.93 8.74 -4.48
N TYR A 83 14.94 7.41 -4.62
CA TYR A 83 15.87 6.53 -3.94
C TYR A 83 16.61 5.67 -4.97
N PRO A 84 17.95 5.57 -4.88
CA PRO A 84 18.73 4.67 -5.72
C PRO A 84 18.62 3.26 -5.13
N TYR A 85 17.70 2.46 -5.66
CA TYR A 85 17.61 1.03 -5.33
C TYR A 85 18.56 0.21 -6.21
#